data_AF-A0AAW0T7E5-F1
#
_entry.id   AF-A0AAW0T7E5-F1
#
_cell.length_a   1.000
_cell.length_b   1.000
_cell.length_c   1.000
_cell.angle_alpha   90.00
_cell.angle_beta   90.00
_cell.angle_gamma   90.00
#
_symmetry.space_group_name_H-M   'P 1'
#
loop_
_entity.id
_entity.type
_entity.pdbx_description
1 polymer ?
#
loop_
_entity_poly.entity_id
_entity_poly.type
_entity_poly.pdbx_seq_one_letter_code
_entity_poly.pdbx_strand_id
1 'polypeptide(L)'
;MESEHNSISISILKVSHVNSLSDEDFIITFGNLVENCPLVAAAVVRSRPFNSLKHLHAEICSFIDKLPVKGREGILRGFSMIGLPSSRQTEESRQEMKDSGISEFIENQRSNYCLKFGFPFVICTRLNKKEAILQGLSRRLYNSPEEELHTGIEEVKKIALLRLKNLVSEDMDKKL
;
A
#
# COMPACT_ATOMS: atom_id res chain seq x y z
N MET A 1 -28.12 -22.95 1.10
CA MET A 1 -27.95 -21.50 1.30
C MET A 1 -26.55 -21.16 0.81
N GLU A 2 -26.41 -21.06 -0.51
CA GLU A 2 -25.16 -20.70 -1.17
C GLU A 2 -25.03 -19.17 -1.07
N SER A 3 -23.96 -18.72 -0.43
CA SER A 3 -23.60 -17.31 -0.41
C SER A 3 -22.91 -17.01 -1.74
N GLU A 4 -23.59 -16.23 -2.58
CA GLU A 4 -23.00 -15.63 -3.76
C GLU A 4 -21.86 -14.71 -3.31
N HIS A 5 -20.63 -15.20 -3.41
CA HIS A 5 -19.44 -14.37 -3.40
C HIS A 5 -19.50 -13.48 -4.65
N ASN A 6 -20.07 -12.28 -4.47
CA ASN A 6 -20.07 -11.23 -5.46
C ASN A 6 -18.61 -10.85 -5.76
N SER A 7 -18.04 -11.53 -6.75
CA SER A 7 -16.73 -11.20 -7.32
C SER A 7 -16.92 -9.90 -8.07
N ILE A 8 -16.72 -8.77 -7.38
CA ILE A 8 -16.74 -7.45 -8.00
C ILE A 8 -15.61 -7.47 -9.03
N SER A 9 -15.97 -7.61 -10.30
CA SER A 9 -15.08 -7.30 -11.41
C SER A 9 -14.79 -5.82 -11.32
N ILE A 10 -13.70 -5.44 -10.63
CA ILE A 10 -13.24 -4.06 -10.59
C ILE A 10 -12.84 -3.73 -12.02
N SER A 11 -13.73 -3.03 -12.70
CA SER A 11 -13.45 -2.49 -14.02
C SER A 11 -12.36 -1.45 -13.84
N ILE A 12 -11.24 -1.65 -14.53
CA ILE A 12 -10.12 -0.71 -14.48
C ILE A 12 -10.62 0.65 -14.97
N LEU A 13 -10.52 1.67 -14.12
CA LEU A 13 -10.96 3.02 -14.40
C LEU A 13 -9.96 3.73 -15.32
N LYS A 14 -10.47 4.63 -16.15
CA LYS A 14 -9.64 5.58 -16.90
C LYS A 14 -9.37 6.82 -16.07
N VAL A 15 -8.21 7.46 -16.26
CA VAL A 15 -7.87 8.71 -15.54
C VAL A 15 -8.94 9.80 -15.74
N SER A 16 -9.46 9.93 -16.95
CA SER A 16 -10.60 10.79 -17.26
C SER A 16 -11.84 10.51 -16.39
N HIS A 17 -12.17 9.24 -16.16
CA HIS A 17 -13.28 8.86 -15.28
C HIS A 17 -12.98 9.14 -13.81
N VAL A 18 -11.74 8.88 -13.35
CA VAL A 18 -11.29 9.21 -12.00
C VAL A 18 -11.47 10.70 -11.70
N ASN A 19 -11.17 11.57 -12.66
CA ASN A 19 -11.36 13.01 -12.51
C ASN A 19 -12.83 13.43 -12.34
N SER A 20 -13.77 12.61 -12.83
CA SER A 20 -15.21 12.90 -12.76
C SER A 20 -15.93 12.34 -11.54
N LEU A 21 -15.27 11.50 -10.72
CA LEU A 21 -15.86 10.93 -9.51
C LEU A 21 -16.27 12.01 -8.51
N SER A 22 -17.29 11.73 -7.70
CA SER A 22 -17.53 12.53 -6.50
C SER A 22 -16.37 12.36 -5.51
N ASP A 23 -16.21 13.29 -4.57
CA ASP A 23 -15.18 13.14 -3.51
C ASP A 23 -15.41 11.86 -2.69
N GLU A 24 -16.68 11.52 -2.42
CA GLU A 24 -17.07 10.32 -1.69
C GLU A 24 -16.70 9.04 -2.48
N ASP A 25 -17.09 8.96 -3.76
CA ASP A 25 -16.76 7.80 -4.60
C ASP A 25 -15.24 7.64 -4.79
N PHE A 26 -14.51 8.75 -4.88
CA PHE A 26 -13.05 8.73 -4.95
C PHE A 26 -12.46 8.13 -3.66
N ILE A 27 -12.92 8.56 -2.49
CA ILE A 27 -12.44 8.05 -1.19
C ILE A 27 -12.82 6.58 -1.02
N ILE A 28 -14.03 6.17 -1.42
CA ILE A 28 -14.46 4.77 -1.37
C ILE A 28 -13.57 3.90 -2.28
N THR A 29 -13.29 4.37 -3.50
CA THR A 29 -12.53 3.62 -4.51
C THR A 29 -11.03 3.53 -4.16
N PHE A 30 -10.44 4.64 -3.69
CA PHE A 30 -9.00 4.77 -3.49
C PHE A 30 -8.57 4.76 -2.02
N GLY A 31 -9.52 4.64 -1.09
CA GLY A 31 -9.28 4.76 0.35
C GLY A 31 -8.33 3.71 0.93
N ASN A 32 -8.15 2.58 0.23
CA ASN A 32 -7.23 1.53 0.65
C ASN A 32 -5.99 1.39 -0.24
N LEU A 33 -5.65 2.43 -1.03
CA LEU A 33 -4.34 2.51 -1.71
C LEU A 33 -3.18 2.50 -0.71
N VAL A 34 -3.40 3.10 0.47
CA VAL A 34 -2.54 2.98 1.63
C VAL A 34 -3.34 2.26 2.71
N GLU A 35 -2.80 1.13 3.20
CA GLU A 35 -3.50 0.25 4.13
C GLU A 35 -4.07 1.03 5.32
N ASN A 36 -5.36 0.84 5.59
CA ASN A 36 -6.05 1.42 6.75
C ASN A 36 -5.88 2.95 6.85
N CYS A 37 -5.63 3.64 5.73
CA CYS A 37 -5.35 5.08 5.70
C CYS A 37 -6.15 5.81 4.60
N PRO A 38 -7.50 5.85 4.69
CA PRO A 38 -8.35 6.55 3.72
C PRO A 38 -8.10 8.06 3.68
N LEU A 39 -7.47 8.61 4.73
CA LEU A 39 -7.05 10.02 4.77
C LEU A 39 -6.16 10.41 3.59
N VAL A 40 -5.31 9.48 3.10
CA VAL A 40 -4.46 9.75 1.93
C VAL A 40 -5.32 10.02 0.69
N ALA A 41 -6.34 9.19 0.44
CA ALA A 41 -7.27 9.42 -0.67
C ALA A 41 -8.08 10.71 -0.48
N ALA A 42 -8.57 10.96 0.74
CA ALA A 42 -9.34 12.16 1.08
C ALA A 42 -8.52 13.46 0.93
N ALA A 43 -7.21 13.41 1.11
CA ALA A 43 -6.34 14.55 0.88
C ALA A 43 -6.04 14.73 -0.63
N VAL A 44 -5.69 13.65 -1.32
CA VAL A 44 -5.24 13.66 -2.72
C VAL A 44 -6.37 14.02 -3.69
N VAL A 45 -7.64 13.73 -3.37
CA VAL A 45 -8.78 14.08 -4.23
C VAL A 45 -8.84 15.58 -4.58
N ARG A 46 -8.27 16.44 -3.72
CA ARG A 46 -8.19 17.88 -3.90
C ARG A 46 -7.15 18.34 -4.93
N SER A 47 -6.25 17.45 -5.36
CA SER A 47 -5.22 17.71 -6.37
C SER A 47 -5.73 17.48 -7.81
N ARG A 48 -7.02 17.18 -7.99
CA ARG A 48 -7.63 17.05 -9.31
C ARG A 48 -7.58 18.37 -10.11
N PRO A 49 -7.53 18.31 -11.45
CA PRO A 49 -7.53 17.09 -12.26
C PRO A 49 -6.15 16.41 -12.32
N PHE A 50 -6.15 15.07 -12.35
CA PHE A 50 -4.96 14.26 -12.60
C PHE A 50 -4.73 14.12 -14.11
N ASN A 51 -3.47 14.20 -14.54
CA ASN A 51 -3.09 14.15 -15.95
C ASN A 51 -2.73 12.73 -16.39
N SER A 52 -2.40 11.85 -15.44
CA SER A 52 -2.03 10.47 -15.68
C SER A 52 -2.08 9.68 -14.36
N LEU A 53 -2.00 8.36 -14.45
CA LEU A 53 -1.80 7.49 -13.29
C LEU A 53 -0.54 7.88 -12.52
N LYS A 54 0.53 8.26 -13.23
CA LYS A 54 1.78 8.74 -12.63
C LYS A 54 1.58 10.05 -11.86
N HIS A 55 0.77 10.97 -12.38
CA HIS A 55 0.45 12.22 -11.67
C HIS A 55 -0.30 11.92 -10.37
N LEU A 56 -1.32 11.06 -10.42
CA LEU A 56 -2.05 10.64 -9.22
C LEU A 56 -1.15 9.95 -8.18
N HIS A 57 -0.26 9.05 -8.62
CA HIS A 57 0.71 8.41 -7.72
C HIS A 57 1.71 9.41 -7.13
N ALA A 58 2.16 10.40 -7.90
CA ALA A 58 3.05 11.45 -7.43
C ALA A 58 2.38 12.31 -6.34
N GLU A 59 1.09 12.63 -6.48
CA GLU A 59 0.32 13.35 -5.46
C GLU A 59 0.18 12.54 -4.16
N ILE A 60 -0.03 11.23 -4.26
CA ILE A 60 0.00 10.33 -3.09
C ILE A 60 1.36 10.37 -2.39
N CYS A 61 2.45 10.24 -3.15
CA CYS A 61 3.81 10.28 -2.59
C CYS A 61 4.11 11.63 -1.92
N SER A 62 3.77 12.73 -2.60
CA SER A 62 3.93 14.10 -2.12
C SER A 62 3.19 14.35 -0.80
N PHE A 63 1.95 13.84 -0.68
CA PHE A 63 1.20 13.93 0.57
C PHE A 63 1.90 13.18 1.71
N ILE A 64 2.31 11.93 1.47
CA ILE A 64 2.99 11.10 2.48
C ILE A 64 4.31 11.73 2.93
N ASP A 65 5.10 12.29 2.00
CA ASP A 65 6.40 12.90 2.30
C ASP A 65 6.28 14.18 3.14
N LYS A 66 5.17 14.92 2.98
CA LYS A 66 4.88 16.12 3.76
C LYS A 66 4.36 15.81 5.16
N LEU A 67 4.00 14.56 5.46
CA LEU A 67 3.55 14.20 6.80
C LEU A 67 4.69 14.32 7.82
N PRO A 68 4.39 14.81 9.04
CA PRO A 68 5.35 14.77 10.13
C PRO A 68 5.76 13.32 10.41
N VAL A 69 6.90 13.13 11.07
CA VAL A 69 7.44 11.82 11.46
C VAL A 69 6.36 10.92 12.07
N LYS A 70 5.56 11.44 13.01
CA LYS A 70 4.46 10.70 13.65
C LYS A 70 3.34 10.29 12.70
N GLY A 71 3.07 11.07 11.65
CA GLY A 71 2.11 10.71 10.61
C GLY A 71 2.62 9.53 9.77
N ARG A 72 3.90 9.58 9.37
CA ARG A 72 4.54 8.48 8.63
C ARG A 72 4.65 7.19 9.45
N GLU A 73 5.02 7.28 10.72
CA GLU A 73 4.96 6.14 11.66
C GLU A 73 3.52 5.60 11.79
N GLY A 74 2.52 6.48 11.83
CA GLY A 74 1.11 6.12 11.90
C GLY A 74 0.64 5.32 10.69
N ILE A 75 1.07 5.72 9.50
CA ILE A 75 0.85 4.93 8.26
C ILE A 75 1.43 3.54 8.42
N LEU A 76 2.71 3.41 8.81
CA LEU A 76 3.36 2.11 8.96
C LEU A 76 2.64 1.24 10.01
N ARG A 77 2.19 1.82 11.12
CA ARG A 77 1.40 1.11 12.14
C ARG A 77 0.04 0.61 11.64
N GLY A 78 -0.51 1.22 10.59
CA GLY A 78 -1.74 0.77 9.94
C GLY A 78 -1.57 -0.50 9.12
N PHE A 79 -0.35 -0.87 8.72
CA PHE A 79 -0.11 -2.06 7.91
C PHE A 79 -0.27 -3.35 8.70
N SER A 80 -0.89 -4.36 8.07
CA SER A 80 -0.94 -5.70 8.63
C SER A 80 0.49 -6.26 8.75
N MET A 81 0.79 -6.91 9.87
CA MET A 81 2.11 -7.49 10.06
C MET A 81 2.27 -8.72 9.16
N ILE A 82 3.38 -8.76 8.41
CA ILE A 82 3.74 -9.94 7.61
C ILE A 82 3.89 -11.18 8.53
N GLY A 83 3.35 -12.31 8.08
CA GLY A 83 3.38 -13.58 8.80
C GLY A 83 2.25 -13.76 9.81
N LEU A 84 1.30 -12.81 9.92
CA LEU A 84 0.04 -13.05 10.63
C LEU A 84 -0.84 -14.04 9.85
N PRO A 85 -1.72 -14.80 10.54
CA PRO A 85 -2.70 -15.65 9.88
C PRO A 85 -3.63 -14.82 8.98
N SER A 86 -4.03 -15.38 7.84
CA SER A 86 -4.86 -14.69 6.82
C SER A 86 -6.19 -14.15 7.35
N SER A 87 -6.69 -14.69 8.47
CA SER A 87 -7.90 -14.22 9.17
C SER A 87 -7.72 -12.85 9.84
N ARG A 88 -6.49 -12.39 10.03
CA ARG A 88 -6.14 -11.09 10.65
C ARG A 88 -5.58 -10.08 9.64
N GLN A 89 -5.67 -10.38 8.35
CA GLN A 89 -5.21 -9.52 7.25
C GLN A 89 -6.41 -8.86 6.56
N THR A 90 -6.23 -7.65 6.05
CA THR A 90 -7.17 -7.06 5.07
C THR A 90 -7.18 -7.90 3.79
N GLU A 91 -8.19 -7.69 2.95
CA GLU A 91 -8.28 -8.43 1.68
C GLU A 91 -7.07 -8.12 0.78
N GLU A 92 -6.65 -6.86 0.70
CA GLU A 92 -5.50 -6.42 -0.08
C GLU A 92 -4.20 -7.02 0.44
N SER A 93 -3.97 -6.97 1.75
CA SER A 93 -2.80 -7.63 2.37
C SER A 93 -2.80 -9.13 2.08
N ARG A 94 -3.96 -9.80 2.14
CA ARG A 94 -4.08 -11.24 1.86
C ARG A 94 -3.73 -11.56 0.41
N GLN A 95 -4.25 -10.79 -0.55
CA GLN A 95 -3.92 -10.97 -1.96
C GLN A 95 -2.43 -10.69 -2.25
N GLU A 96 -1.85 -9.69 -1.58
CA GLU A 96 -0.43 -9.35 -1.70
C GLU A 96 0.48 -10.45 -1.11
N MET A 97 0.01 -11.19 -0.09
CA MET A 97 0.80 -12.21 0.60
C MET A 97 0.55 -13.64 0.09
N LYS A 98 -0.49 -13.87 -0.72
CA LYS A 98 -0.93 -15.20 -1.20
C LYS A 98 0.21 -16.05 -1.80
N ASP A 99 1.11 -15.41 -2.54
CA ASP A 99 2.20 -16.09 -3.26
C ASP A 99 3.57 -15.95 -2.55
N SER A 100 3.60 -15.33 -1.38
CA SER A 100 4.86 -15.01 -0.68
C SER A 100 5.48 -16.22 0.02
N GLY A 101 4.70 -17.26 0.35
CA GLY A 101 5.18 -18.44 1.08
C GLY A 101 5.73 -18.12 2.48
N ILE A 102 5.37 -16.96 3.04
CA ILE A 102 5.84 -16.46 4.33
C ILE A 102 4.91 -17.01 5.44
N SER A 103 5.07 -18.27 5.79
CA SER A 103 4.58 -18.77 7.08
C SER A 103 5.73 -19.37 7.89
N GLU A 104 5.66 -19.15 9.20
CA GLU A 104 6.50 -19.65 10.31
C GLU A 104 7.90 -19.09 10.54
N PHE A 105 8.67 -18.64 9.54
CA PHE A 105 10.12 -18.43 9.78
C PHE A 105 10.56 -17.08 10.39
N ILE A 106 9.64 -16.23 10.87
CA ILE A 106 9.97 -14.80 11.12
C ILE A 106 9.58 -14.29 12.52
N GLU A 107 8.90 -15.08 13.35
CA GLU A 107 8.25 -14.55 14.55
C GLU A 107 9.21 -13.77 15.48
N ASN A 108 10.39 -14.32 15.76
CA ASN A 108 11.40 -13.66 16.61
C ASN A 108 11.95 -12.37 15.97
N GLN A 109 12.32 -12.39 14.68
CA GLN A 109 12.86 -11.20 14.02
C GLN A 109 11.81 -10.10 13.88
N ARG A 110 10.55 -10.45 13.63
CA ARG A 110 9.43 -9.51 13.58
C ARG A 110 9.18 -8.87 14.93
N SER A 111 9.17 -9.64 16.01
CA SER A 111 9.01 -9.10 17.36
C SER A 111 10.14 -8.12 17.70
N ASN A 112 11.39 -8.49 17.43
CA ASN A 112 12.55 -7.60 17.62
C ASN A 112 12.45 -6.32 16.78
N TYR A 113 11.99 -6.45 15.53
CA TYR A 113 11.79 -5.32 14.64
C TYR A 113 10.77 -4.34 15.21
N CYS A 114 9.62 -4.83 15.65
CA CYS A 114 8.57 -3.99 16.23
C CYS A 114 9.00 -3.37 17.56
N LEU A 115 9.76 -4.09 18.39
CA LEU A 115 10.34 -3.54 19.62
C LEU A 115 11.32 -2.41 19.34
N LYS A 116 12.14 -2.54 18.28
CA LYS A 116 13.13 -1.53 17.91
C LYS A 116 12.51 -0.27 17.30
N PHE A 117 11.60 -0.44 16.34
CA PHE A 117 11.12 0.67 15.51
C PHE A 117 9.72 1.18 15.88
N GLY A 118 8.94 0.43 16.68
CA GLY A 118 7.59 0.82 17.08
C GLY A 118 6.52 0.71 15.99
N PHE A 119 6.85 0.08 14.85
CA PHE A 119 5.95 -0.19 13.73
C PHE A 119 6.28 -1.54 13.07
N PRO A 120 5.35 -2.15 12.31
CA PRO A 120 5.60 -3.42 11.65
C PRO A 120 6.61 -3.30 10.51
N PHE A 121 7.26 -4.43 10.18
CA PHE A 121 8.08 -4.52 8.99
C PHE A 121 7.19 -4.48 7.74
N VAL A 122 7.31 -3.41 6.97
CA VAL A 122 6.58 -3.20 5.72
C VAL A 122 7.53 -3.40 4.54
N ILE A 123 7.14 -4.27 3.61
CA ILE A 123 7.82 -4.51 2.34
C ILE A 123 6.78 -4.86 1.27
N CYS A 124 7.01 -4.41 0.04
CA CYS A 124 6.14 -4.71 -1.09
C CYS A 124 6.33 -6.17 -1.53
N THR A 125 5.51 -7.08 -1.02
CA THR A 125 5.62 -8.53 -1.26
C THR A 125 5.46 -8.89 -2.74
N ARG A 126 4.64 -8.16 -3.50
CA ARG A 126 4.48 -8.36 -4.96
C ARG A 126 5.78 -8.11 -5.76
N LEU A 127 6.75 -7.41 -5.19
CA LEU A 127 8.06 -7.14 -5.81
C LEU A 127 9.19 -7.99 -5.21
N ASN A 128 8.92 -8.78 -4.18
CA ASN A 128 9.94 -9.49 -3.42
C ASN A 128 9.58 -10.96 -3.22
N LYS A 129 10.51 -11.86 -3.54
CA LYS A 129 10.39 -13.27 -3.18
C LYS A 129 10.71 -13.49 -1.70
N LYS A 130 10.29 -14.64 -1.15
CA LYS A 130 10.49 -15.02 0.25
C LYS A 130 11.90 -14.75 0.77
N GLU A 131 12.92 -15.13 0.02
CA GLU A 131 14.33 -14.99 0.40
C GLU A 131 14.73 -13.51 0.51
N ALA A 132 14.27 -12.68 -0.44
CA ALA A 132 14.53 -11.24 -0.43
C ALA A 132 13.82 -10.55 0.75
N ILE A 133 12.63 -11.02 1.13
CA ILE A 133 11.89 -10.52 2.29
C ILE A 133 12.63 -10.84 3.60
N LEU A 134 13.10 -12.08 3.75
CA LEU A 134 13.88 -12.51 4.91
C LEU A 134 15.21 -11.74 5.04
N GLN A 135 15.95 -11.62 3.94
CA GLN A 135 17.19 -10.83 3.90
C GLN A 135 16.91 -9.35 4.17
N GLY A 136 15.83 -8.81 3.60
CA GLY A 136 15.38 -7.45 3.85
C GLY A 136 15.12 -7.19 5.32
N LEU A 137 14.39 -8.08 6.00
CA LEU A 137 14.11 -7.98 7.43
C LEU A 137 15.40 -8.02 8.27
N SER A 138 16.26 -9.01 8.00
CA SER A 138 17.53 -9.16 8.73
C SER A 138 18.45 -7.95 8.53
N ARG A 139 18.54 -7.42 7.31
CA ARG A 139 19.36 -6.24 6.99
C ARG A 139 18.80 -4.97 7.64
N ARG A 140 17.49 -4.74 7.50
CA ARG A 140 16.81 -3.53 7.97
C ARG A 140 16.76 -3.42 9.49
N LEU A 141 16.87 -4.54 10.22
CA LEU A 141 17.10 -4.52 11.66
C LEU A 141 18.34 -3.74 12.09
N TYR A 142 19.33 -3.54 11.22
CA TYR A 142 20.54 -2.76 11.51
C TYR A 142 20.42 -1.26 11.20
N ASN A 143 19.33 -0.83 10.55
CA ASN A 143 19.12 0.58 10.23
C ASN A 143 18.94 1.43 11.51
N SER A 144 19.24 2.73 11.39
CA SER A 144 18.74 3.73 12.34
C SER A 144 17.22 3.88 12.23
N PRO A 145 16.52 4.37 13.28
CA PRO A 145 15.08 4.64 13.21
C PRO A 145 14.67 5.56 12.06
N GLU A 146 15.48 6.57 11.74
CA GLU A 146 15.22 7.53 10.68
C GLU A 146 15.33 6.89 9.28
N GLU A 147 16.40 6.12 9.05
CA GLU A 147 16.59 5.36 7.81
C GLU A 147 15.49 4.33 7.62
N GLU A 148 15.08 3.67 8.69
CA GLU A 148 14.05 2.64 8.61
C GLU A 148 12.66 3.23 8.36
N LEU A 149 12.33 4.37 8.99
CA LEU A 149 11.10 5.09 8.68
C LEU A 149 11.06 5.49 7.20
N HIS A 150 12.16 6.01 6.66
CA HIS A 150 12.24 6.34 5.25
C HIS A 150 12.06 5.10 4.36
N THR A 151 12.79 4.02 4.66
CA THR A 151 12.72 2.75 3.91
C THR A 151 11.31 2.16 3.92
N GLY A 152 10.65 2.12 5.08
CA GLY A 152 9.29 1.64 5.22
C GLY A 152 8.30 2.45 4.38
N ILE A 153 8.44 3.78 4.36
CA ILE A 153 7.58 4.66 3.58
C ILE A 153 7.79 4.48 2.06
N GLU A 154 9.02 4.24 1.61
CA GLU A 154 9.27 3.90 0.20
C GLU A 154 8.60 2.59 -0.20
N GLU A 155 8.53 1.60 0.71
CA GLU A 155 7.77 0.37 0.47
C GLU A 155 6.26 0.63 0.39
N VAL A 156 5.72 1.51 1.24
CA VAL A 156 4.30 1.94 1.17
C VAL A 156 4.00 2.58 -0.19
N LYS A 157 4.86 3.46 -0.70
CA LYS A 157 4.68 4.10 -2.02
C LYS A 157 4.65 3.08 -3.16
N LYS A 158 5.46 2.02 -3.08
CA LYS A 158 5.45 0.91 -4.05
C LYS A 158 4.14 0.12 -3.99
N ILE A 159 3.67 -0.19 -2.77
CA ILE A 159 2.37 -0.86 -2.57
C ILE A 159 1.23 -0.02 -3.14
N ALA A 160 1.19 1.28 -2.82
CA ALA A 160 0.19 2.20 -3.34
C ALA A 160 0.19 2.28 -4.88
N LEU A 161 1.36 2.29 -5.53
CA LEU A 161 1.46 2.24 -6.99
C LEU A 161 0.86 0.96 -7.57
N LEU A 162 1.19 -0.19 -6.97
CA LEU A 162 0.70 -1.48 -7.46
C LEU A 162 -0.80 -1.67 -7.24
N ARG A 163 -1.34 -1.16 -6.12
CA ARG A 163 -2.79 -1.09 -5.89
C ARG A 163 -3.45 -0.16 -6.90
N LEU A 164 -2.87 1.01 -7.14
CA LEU A 164 -3.40 1.97 -8.11
C LEU A 164 -3.43 1.39 -9.54
N LYS A 165 -2.39 0.66 -9.95
CA LYS A 165 -2.35 -0.04 -11.25
C LYS A 165 -3.39 -1.15 -11.41
N ASN A 166 -3.91 -1.69 -10.31
CA ASN A 166 -5.02 -2.64 -10.36
C ASN A 166 -6.38 -1.94 -10.56
N LEU A 167 -6.47 -0.64 -10.23
CA LEU A 167 -7.71 0.14 -10.25
C LEU A 167 -7.79 1.09 -11.45
N VAL A 168 -6.65 1.55 -11.97
CA VAL A 168 -6.57 2.61 -12.99
C VAL A 168 -5.70 2.18 -14.16
N SER A 169 -6.16 2.50 -15.36
CA SER A 169 -5.42 2.42 -16.62
C SER A 169 -5.14 3.81 -17.15
N GLU A 170 -4.04 3.96 -17.88
CA GLU A 170 -3.82 5.16 -18.68
C GLU A 170 -4.87 5.24 -19.80
N ASP A 171 -5.33 6.46 -20.09
CA ASP A 171 -6.11 6.69 -21.29
C ASP A 171 -5.20 6.35 -22.48
N MET A 172 -5.55 5.30 -23.23
CA MET A 172 -4.84 4.98 -24.48
C MET A 172 -5.01 6.19 -25.39
N ASP A 173 -3.93 6.94 -25.59
CA ASP A 173 -3.89 7.98 -26.62
C ASP A 173 -4.32 7.33 -27.93
N LYS A 174 -5.49 7.72 -28.45
CA LYS A 174 -5.74 7.62 -29.88
C LYS A 174 -4.78 8.60 -30.54
N LYS A 175 -3.52 8.19 -30.72
CA LYS A 175 -2.67 8.80 -31.74
C LYS A 175 -3.40 8.62 -33.06
N LEU A 176 -3.78 9.74 -33.66
CA LEU A 176 -4.35 9.83 -35.00
C LEU A 176 -3.48 9.09 -36.02
#